data_AF-A0A662M810-F1
#
_entry.id   AF-A0A662M810-F1
#
_cell.length_a   1.000
_cell.length_b   1.000
_cell.length_c   1.000
_cell.angle_alpha   90.00
_cell.angle_beta   90.00
_cell.angle_gamma   90.00
#
_symmetry.space_group_name_H-M   'P 1'
#
loop_
_entity.id
_entity.type
_entity.pdbx_description
1 polymer ?
#
loop_
_entity_poly.entity_id
_entity_poly.type
_entity_poly.pdbx_seq_one_letter_code
_entity_poly.pdbx_strand_id
1 'polypeptide(L)'
;MLRYNIHRLPVVDSSGNLIGIVTDRDLIRYIVMKKVEDPVIDYMKGLCIPVYLETPANVLMEIIRVSKIYAFPVVDDNANLVGIITDRDLLSEAEIRDIIVDVQEIESEDEYAWEGVRNILPYYYIKEELIIPKKPIKEFMVKNVRTIYQKAPVWEAADQMIKFDIDQLPVVDHHNKLVGMITIHDILAAILKH
;
A
#
# COMPACT_ATOMS: atom_id res chain seq x y z
N MET A 1 9.94 -12.01 -10.05
CA MET A 1 8.92 -11.15 -9.42
C MET A 1 8.92 -11.40 -7.93
N LEU A 2 8.43 -12.55 -7.45
CA LEU A 2 8.39 -12.91 -6.02
C LEU A 2 9.72 -12.71 -5.25
N ARG A 3 10.82 -13.30 -5.74
CA ARG A 3 12.13 -13.25 -5.06
C ARG A 3 12.68 -11.84 -4.85
N TYR A 4 12.41 -10.93 -5.79
CA TYR A 4 12.97 -9.58 -5.78
C TYR A 4 11.92 -8.52 -5.38
N ASN A 5 10.71 -8.93 -5.00
CA ASN A 5 9.58 -8.05 -4.70
C ASN A 5 9.32 -7.01 -5.83
N ILE A 6 9.29 -7.48 -7.07
CA ILE A 6 9.05 -6.66 -8.27
C ILE A 6 7.72 -7.06 -8.89
N HIS A 7 6.83 -6.08 -9.07
CA HIS A 7 5.46 -6.24 -9.59
C HIS A 7 5.33 -6.15 -11.12
N ARG A 8 6.38 -5.67 -11.80
CA ARG A 8 6.38 -5.48 -13.26
C ARG A 8 7.76 -5.76 -13.84
N LEU A 9 7.81 -6.54 -14.92
CA LEU A 9 9.04 -6.88 -15.62
C LEU A 9 8.96 -6.39 -17.07
N PRO A 10 9.85 -5.48 -17.51
CA PRO A 10 9.97 -5.16 -18.93
C PRO A 10 10.45 -6.38 -19.70
N VAL A 11 9.87 -6.61 -20.87
CA VAL A 11 10.27 -7.67 -21.80
C VAL A 11 10.98 -7.03 -22.96
N VAL A 12 12.20 -7.48 -23.25
CA VAL A 12 13.03 -6.97 -24.35
C VAL A 12 13.25 -8.05 -25.41
N ASP A 13 13.46 -7.64 -26.66
CA ASP A 13 13.93 -8.53 -27.72
C ASP A 13 15.43 -8.89 -27.54
N SER A 14 15.97 -9.71 -28.44
CA SER A 14 17.38 -10.11 -28.43
C SER A 14 18.37 -8.97 -28.62
N SER A 15 17.91 -7.82 -29.14
CA SER A 15 18.71 -6.63 -29.39
C SER A 15 18.64 -5.63 -28.21
N GLY A 16 17.83 -5.92 -27.19
CA GLY A 16 17.64 -5.08 -26.02
C GLY A 16 16.52 -4.04 -26.17
N ASN A 17 15.73 -4.07 -27.25
CA ASN A 17 14.60 -3.14 -27.41
C ASN A 17 13.42 -3.61 -26.56
N LEU A 18 12.75 -2.67 -25.89
CA LEU A 18 11.54 -2.94 -25.11
C LEU A 18 10.38 -3.34 -26.04
N ILE A 19 9.82 -4.52 -25.83
CA ILE A 19 8.68 -5.06 -26.60
C ILE A 19 7.41 -5.25 -25.76
N GLY A 20 7.49 -5.13 -24.44
CA GLY A 20 6.30 -5.25 -23.59
C GLY A 20 6.60 -5.23 -22.10
N ILE A 21 5.59 -5.53 -21.30
CA ILE A 21 5.67 -5.62 -19.84
C ILE A 21 4.86 -6.82 -19.36
N VAL A 22 5.39 -7.56 -18.40
CA VAL A 22 4.67 -8.60 -17.66
C VAL A 22 4.41 -8.09 -16.26
N THR A 23 3.18 -8.20 -15.80
CA THR A 23 2.74 -7.73 -14.48
C THR A 23 2.22 -8.88 -13.64
N ASP A 24 2.07 -8.66 -12.34
CA ASP A 24 1.42 -9.63 -11.45
C ASP A 24 0.02 -10.03 -11.94
N ARG A 25 -0.67 -9.12 -12.63
CA ARG A 25 -1.99 -9.38 -13.22
C ARG A 25 -1.98 -10.40 -14.33
N ASP A 26 -0.92 -10.41 -15.14
CA ASP A 26 -0.74 -11.41 -16.19
C ASP A 26 -0.50 -12.79 -15.57
N LEU A 27 0.19 -12.83 -14.43
CA LEU A 27 0.45 -14.07 -13.69
C LEU A 27 -0.78 -14.60 -12.96
N ILE A 28 -1.58 -13.77 -12.28
CA ILE A 28 -2.80 -14.26 -11.62
C ILE A 28 -3.88 -14.69 -12.62
N ARG A 29 -3.88 -14.18 -13.86
CA ARG A 29 -4.75 -14.71 -14.93
C ARG A 29 -4.49 -16.19 -15.21
N TYR A 30 -3.23 -16.63 -15.13
CA TYR A 30 -2.88 -18.05 -15.26
C TYR A 30 -3.53 -18.90 -14.16
N ILE A 31 -3.57 -18.41 -12.92
CA ILE A 31 -4.21 -19.10 -11.78
C ILE A 31 -5.71 -19.30 -12.04
N VAL A 32 -6.40 -18.25 -12.54
CA VAL A 32 -7.82 -18.34 -12.89
C VAL A 32 -8.05 -19.36 -14.02
N MET A 33 -7.22 -19.33 -15.06
CA MET A 33 -7.30 -20.25 -16.19
C MET A 33 -7.06 -21.71 -15.78
N LYS A 34 -6.12 -21.95 -14.86
CA LYS A 34 -5.79 -23.29 -14.35
C LYS A 34 -6.76 -23.80 -13.30
N LYS A 35 -7.67 -22.95 -12.80
CA LYS A 35 -8.62 -23.31 -11.72
C LYS A 35 -7.90 -23.95 -10.53
N VAL A 36 -6.89 -23.25 -9.99
CA VAL A 36 -6.15 -23.72 -8.82
C VAL A 36 -7.08 -23.79 -7.60
N GLU A 37 -7.43 -25.02 -7.19
CA GLU A 37 -8.41 -25.32 -6.13
C GLU A 37 -7.85 -25.30 -4.71
N ASP A 38 -6.54 -25.08 -4.54
CA ASP A 38 -5.94 -24.97 -3.21
C ASP A 38 -6.66 -23.87 -2.40
N PRO A 39 -6.88 -24.07 -1.08
CA PRO A 39 -7.64 -23.13 -0.28
C PRO A 39 -6.82 -21.87 0.01
N VAL A 40 -7.49 -20.71 0.04
CA VAL A 40 -6.86 -19.39 0.30
C VAL A 40 -6.03 -19.37 1.58
N ILE A 41 -6.50 -20.02 2.65
CA ILE A 41 -5.79 -20.07 3.94
C ILE A 41 -4.37 -20.63 3.86
N ASP A 42 -4.07 -21.49 2.88
CA ASP A 42 -2.73 -22.08 2.71
C ASP A 42 -1.70 -21.08 2.17
N TYR A 43 -2.17 -19.94 1.65
CA TYR A 43 -1.36 -18.88 1.06
C TYR A 43 -1.33 -17.61 1.90
N MET A 44 -2.14 -17.53 2.95
CA MET A 44 -2.24 -16.37 3.83
C MET A 44 -0.97 -16.22 4.70
N LYS A 45 0.08 -15.60 4.15
CA LYS A 45 1.39 -15.45 4.82
C LYS A 45 1.62 -14.07 5.43
N GLY A 46 0.91 -13.06 4.94
CA GLY A 46 1.03 -11.68 5.38
C GLY A 46 0.43 -11.39 6.77
N LEU A 47 0.86 -10.28 7.35
CA LEU A 47 0.23 -9.73 8.55
C LEU A 47 -1.13 -9.12 8.19
N CYS A 48 -2.12 -9.36 9.05
CA CYS A 48 -3.41 -8.68 9.01
C CYS A 48 -3.53 -7.78 10.24
N ILE A 49 -3.45 -6.46 10.04
CA ILE A 49 -3.61 -5.47 11.13
C ILE A 49 -4.98 -4.81 10.97
N PRO A 50 -6.01 -5.19 11.74
CA PRO A 50 -7.27 -4.49 11.74
C PRO A 50 -7.15 -3.15 12.48
N VAL A 51 -7.89 -2.15 12.02
CA VAL A 51 -7.93 -0.81 12.63
C VAL A 51 -9.38 -0.42 12.96
N TYR A 52 -9.57 0.30 14.06
CA TYR A 52 -10.90 0.71 14.49
C TYR A 52 -11.43 1.89 13.66
N LEU A 53 -12.71 1.89 13.30
CA LEU A 53 -13.29 2.88 12.37
C LEU A 53 -13.23 4.35 12.86
N GLU A 54 -13.16 4.59 14.17
CA GLU A 54 -12.97 5.96 14.71
C GLU A 54 -11.50 6.36 14.87
N THR A 55 -10.54 5.50 14.47
CA THR A 55 -9.11 5.85 14.52
C THR A 55 -8.88 7.14 13.72
N PRO A 56 -8.20 8.16 14.26
CA PRO A 56 -7.88 9.36 13.50
C PRO A 56 -6.92 9.04 12.33
N ALA A 57 -7.16 9.61 11.15
CA ALA A 57 -6.35 9.33 9.96
C ALA A 57 -4.84 9.62 10.15
N ASN A 58 -4.48 10.67 10.90
CA ASN A 58 -3.08 10.96 11.24
C ASN A 58 -2.42 9.84 12.08
N VAL A 59 -3.20 9.11 12.89
CA VAL A 59 -2.71 7.94 13.63
C VAL A 59 -2.53 6.75 12.69
N LEU A 60 -3.46 6.53 11.76
CA LEU A 60 -3.29 5.48 10.74
C LEU A 60 -2.03 5.70 9.89
N MET A 61 -1.71 6.95 9.56
CA MET A 61 -0.48 7.29 8.84
C MET A 61 0.79 6.98 9.63
N GLU A 62 0.75 7.13 10.96
CA GLU A 62 1.82 6.67 11.83
C GLU A 62 1.96 5.14 11.79
N ILE A 63 0.84 4.41 11.86
CA ILE A 63 0.80 2.95 11.74
C ILE A 63 1.40 2.51 10.41
N ILE A 64 1.02 3.14 9.29
CA ILE A 64 1.59 2.86 7.95
C ILE A 64 3.10 3.09 7.96
N ARG A 65 3.55 4.25 8.49
CA ARG A 65 4.97 4.62 8.50
C ARG A 65 5.84 3.59 9.22
N VAL A 66 5.37 3.09 10.36
CA VAL A 66 6.09 2.14 11.21
C VAL A 66 5.94 0.70 10.71
N SER A 67 4.73 0.27 10.40
CA SER A 67 4.45 -1.12 10.00
C SER A 67 4.87 -1.46 8.57
N LYS A 68 4.98 -0.45 7.69
CA LYS A 68 5.15 -0.63 6.24
C LYS A 68 4.05 -1.49 5.58
N ILE A 69 2.87 -1.48 6.19
CA ILE A 69 1.65 -2.06 5.64
C ILE A 69 0.80 -0.92 5.10
N TYR A 70 0.19 -1.13 3.93
CA TYR A 70 -0.50 -0.09 3.17
C TYR A 70 -2.01 -0.32 3.06
N ALA A 71 -2.52 -1.35 3.76
CA ALA A 71 -3.93 -1.71 3.71
C ALA A 71 -4.38 -2.38 5.00
N PHE A 72 -5.53 -1.94 5.48
CA PHE A 72 -6.02 -2.28 6.81
C PHE A 72 -7.51 -2.60 6.75
N PRO A 73 -7.92 -3.80 7.17
CA PRO A 73 -9.33 -4.08 7.42
C PRO A 73 -9.84 -3.17 8.53
N VAL A 74 -10.99 -2.55 8.33
CA VAL A 74 -11.59 -1.64 9.30
C VAL A 74 -12.70 -2.36 10.07
N VAL A 75 -12.66 -2.26 11.39
CA VAL A 75 -13.62 -2.92 12.30
C VAL A 75 -14.44 -1.93 13.14
N ASP A 76 -15.65 -2.34 13.51
CA ASP A 76 -16.55 -1.59 14.39
C ASP A 76 -16.46 -2.00 15.88
N ASP A 77 -17.30 -1.38 16.72
CA ASP A 77 -17.39 -1.63 18.16
C ASP A 77 -17.76 -3.08 18.50
N ASN A 78 -18.38 -3.80 17.55
CA ASN A 78 -18.79 -5.19 17.70
C ASN A 78 -17.74 -6.16 17.12
N ALA A 79 -16.56 -5.66 16.76
CA ALA A 79 -15.50 -6.38 16.06
C ALA A 79 -15.97 -7.02 14.73
N ASN A 80 -16.91 -6.37 14.05
CA ASN A 80 -17.30 -6.74 12.69
C ASN A 80 -16.44 -5.99 11.68
N LEU A 81 -16.06 -6.67 10.61
CA LEU A 81 -15.42 -6.05 9.45
C LEU A 81 -16.44 -5.16 8.73
N VAL A 82 -16.16 -3.86 8.65
CA VAL A 82 -17.07 -2.85 8.04
C VAL A 82 -16.48 -2.14 6.82
N GLY A 83 -15.18 -2.30 6.59
CA GLY A 83 -14.52 -1.69 5.44
C GLY A 83 -13.06 -2.10 5.30
N ILE A 84 -12.39 -1.44 4.36
CA ILE A 84 -10.94 -1.48 4.18
C ILE A 84 -10.46 -0.06 3.90
N ILE A 85 -9.26 0.25 4.38
CA ILE A 85 -8.62 1.53 4.09
C ILE A 85 -7.17 1.30 3.66
N THR A 86 -6.74 2.04 2.66
CA THR A 86 -5.38 2.02 2.11
C THR A 86 -4.71 3.37 2.25
N ASP A 87 -3.39 3.41 2.05
CA ASP A 87 -2.63 4.66 1.98
C ASP A 87 -3.16 5.58 0.86
N ARG A 88 -3.59 5.03 -0.27
CA ARG A 88 -4.21 5.78 -1.36
C ARG A 88 -5.46 6.54 -0.92
N ASP A 89 -6.31 5.90 -0.12
CA ASP A 89 -7.55 6.51 0.37
C ASP A 89 -7.28 7.67 1.35
N LEU A 90 -6.16 7.61 2.07
CA LEU A 90 -5.72 8.70 2.96
C LEU A 90 -5.08 9.85 2.19
N LEU A 91 -4.26 9.51 1.18
CA LEU A 91 -3.52 10.48 0.38
C LEU A 91 -4.43 11.30 -0.53
N SER A 92 -5.55 10.75 -1.01
CA SER A 92 -6.52 11.50 -1.82
C SER A 92 -7.15 12.68 -1.09
N GLU A 93 -7.12 12.66 0.25
CA GLU A 93 -7.76 13.66 1.13
C GLU A 93 -6.74 14.54 1.86
N ALA A 94 -5.46 14.37 1.57
CA ALA A 94 -4.39 15.11 2.23
C ALA A 94 -4.24 16.51 1.63
N GLU A 95 -4.01 17.50 2.50
CA GLU A 95 -3.68 18.86 2.06
C GLU A 95 -2.16 18.99 1.86
N ILE A 96 -1.74 19.61 0.76
CA ILE A 96 -0.33 19.99 0.55
C ILE A 96 -0.17 21.43 1.02
N ARG A 97 0.80 21.69 1.92
CA ARG A 97 1.17 23.05 2.33
C ARG A 97 2.63 23.33 2.08
N ASP A 98 2.90 24.51 1.54
CA ASP A 98 4.23 25.05 1.36
C ASP A 98 4.75 25.60 2.69
N ILE A 99 5.82 25.00 3.19
CA ILE A 99 6.56 25.49 4.35
C ILE A 99 7.87 26.07 3.86
N ILE A 100 8.08 27.36 4.11
CA ILE A 100 9.36 28.02 3.89
C ILE A 100 10.27 27.64 5.07
N VAL A 101 11.33 26.90 4.79
CA VAL A 101 12.34 26.56 5.79
C VAL A 101 13.48 27.56 5.68
N ASP A 102 13.70 28.32 6.75
CA ASP A 102 14.84 29.24 6.88
C ASP A 102 16.04 28.48 7.45
N VAL A 103 17.16 28.48 6.73
CA VAL A 103 18.40 27.85 7.19
C VAL A 103 19.29 28.91 7.82
N GLN A 104 19.53 28.80 9.12
CA GLN A 104 20.48 29.68 9.81
C GLN A 104 21.91 29.45 9.31
N GLU A 105 22.58 30.58 9.05
CA GLU A 105 23.99 30.86 8.83
C GLU A 105 24.94 29.65 8.72
N ILE A 106 25.39 29.33 7.51
CA ILE A 106 26.70 28.72 7.33
C ILE A 106 27.71 29.86 7.46
N GLU A 107 28.41 29.96 8.59
CA GLU A 107 29.62 30.77 8.63
C GLU A 107 30.65 30.11 7.71
N SER A 108 30.94 30.72 6.56
CA SER A 108 32.16 30.37 5.84
C SER A 108 33.32 31.04 6.55
N GLU A 109 34.25 30.23 7.09
CA GLU A 109 35.60 30.70 7.45
C GLU A 109 36.41 30.93 6.17
N ASP A 110 35.95 31.84 5.32
CA ASP A 110 36.74 32.24 4.15
C ASP A 110 37.82 33.21 4.62
N GLU A 111 39.05 32.70 4.76
CA GLU A 111 40.27 33.43 5.15
C GLU A 111 40.61 34.63 4.22
N TYR A 112 39.94 34.73 3.07
CA TYR A 112 40.12 35.80 2.08
C TYR A 112 38.93 36.77 1.95
N ALA A 113 37.98 36.77 2.89
CA ALA A 113 36.93 37.78 2.93
C ALA A 113 37.56 39.16 3.23
N TRP A 114 37.56 40.06 2.25
CA TRP A 114 37.97 41.46 2.45
C TRP A 114 37.23 42.06 3.65
N GLU A 115 37.95 42.73 4.55
CA GLU A 115 37.41 43.33 5.78
C GLU A 115 36.15 44.16 5.47
N GLY A 116 34.98 43.61 5.78
CA GLY A 116 33.72 44.35 5.81
C GLY A 116 32.53 43.81 5.02
N VAL A 117 32.64 42.74 4.24
CA VAL A 117 31.47 42.16 3.55
C VAL A 117 31.28 40.69 3.90
N ARG A 118 30.48 40.43 4.94
CA ARG A 118 29.88 39.10 5.17
C ARG A 118 28.70 38.95 4.20
N ASN A 119 28.84 38.09 3.19
CA ASN A 119 27.70 37.68 2.36
C ASN A 119 26.89 36.62 3.11
N ILE A 120 25.80 37.03 3.77
CA ILE A 120 24.79 36.08 4.24
C ILE A 120 23.87 35.84 3.06
N LEU A 121 23.98 34.67 2.43
CA LEU A 121 22.97 34.18 1.48
C LEU A 121 21.93 33.39 2.29
N PRO A 122 20.75 33.95 2.58
CA PRO A 122 19.67 33.16 3.17
C PRO A 122 19.20 32.15 2.12
N TYR A 123 19.56 30.88 2.31
CA TYR A 123 19.02 29.79 1.53
C TYR A 123 17.64 29.44 2.09
N TYR A 124 16.59 29.86 1.37
CA TYR A 124 15.24 29.36 1.58
C TYR A 124 14.98 28.23 0.60
N TYR A 125 14.40 27.13 1.08
CA TYR A 125 13.76 26.15 0.22
C TYR A 125 12.32 25.94 0.66
N ILE A 126 11.45 25.76 -0.33
CA ILE A 126 10.05 25.44 -0.12
C ILE A 126 9.98 23.93 0.08
N LYS A 127 9.47 23.52 1.23
CA LYS A 127 9.14 22.13 1.51
C LYS A 127 7.64 21.96 1.47
N GLU A 128 7.15 21.13 0.56
CA GLU A 128 5.76 20.67 0.58
C GLU A 128 5.60 19.65 1.71
N GLU A 129 4.79 19.97 2.73
CA GLU A 129 4.38 19.01 3.75
C GLU A 129 2.94 18.56 3.52
N LEU A 130 2.79 17.24 3.55
CA LEU A 130 1.50 16.58 3.40
C LEU A 130 0.83 16.51 4.78
N ILE A 131 -0.32 17.17 4.92
CA ILE A 131 -1.07 17.26 6.16
C ILE A 131 -2.25 16.30 6.10
N ILE A 132 -2.23 15.34 7.01
CA ILE A 132 -3.26 14.33 7.13
C ILE A 132 -4.33 14.83 8.11
N PRO A 133 -5.62 14.79 7.75
CA PRO A 133 -6.69 15.23 8.64
C PRO A 133 -6.73 14.39 9.93
N LYS A 134 -7.16 15.02 11.03
CA LYS A 134 -7.39 14.32 12.32
C LYS A 134 -8.80 13.72 12.43
N LYS A 135 -9.47 13.53 11.30
CA LYS A 135 -10.82 12.97 11.24
C LYS A 135 -10.79 11.44 11.32
N PRO A 136 -11.88 10.81 11.79
CA PRO A 136 -12.04 9.35 11.79
C PRO A 136 -11.84 8.70 10.42
N ILE A 137 -11.16 7.54 10.37
CA ILE A 137 -10.93 6.80 9.13
C ILE A 137 -12.21 6.32 8.43
N LYS A 138 -13.34 6.17 9.15
CA LYS A 138 -14.64 5.81 8.56
C LYS A 138 -15.14 6.79 7.47
N GLU A 139 -14.63 8.02 7.46
CA GLU A 139 -14.94 9.03 6.44
C GLU A 139 -14.20 8.77 5.12
N PHE A 140 -13.07 8.05 5.17
CA PHE A 140 -12.17 7.85 4.04
C PHE A 140 -12.13 6.39 3.56
N MET A 141 -12.51 5.43 4.41
CA MET A 141 -12.45 4.01 4.08
C MET A 141 -13.41 3.62 2.96
N VAL A 142 -13.03 2.57 2.22
CA VAL A 142 -13.94 1.87 1.32
C VAL A 142 -14.89 1.02 2.14
N LYS A 143 -16.18 1.37 2.07
CA LYS A 143 -17.28 0.64 2.73
C LYS A 143 -17.68 -0.58 1.90
N ASN A 144 -18.34 -1.55 2.54
CA ASN A 144 -18.81 -2.78 1.89
C ASN A 144 -17.68 -3.52 1.16
N VAL A 145 -16.59 -3.80 1.90
CA VAL A 145 -15.42 -4.47 1.35
C VAL A 145 -15.78 -5.89 0.86
N ARG A 146 -15.22 -6.26 -0.29
CA ARG A 146 -15.32 -7.63 -0.78
C ARG A 146 -14.44 -8.53 0.05
N THR A 147 -15.00 -9.61 0.54
CA THR A 147 -14.30 -10.61 1.35
C THR A 147 -14.22 -11.92 0.60
N ILE A 148 -13.29 -12.78 1.02
CA ILE A 148 -13.22 -14.16 0.55
C ILE A 148 -13.23 -15.13 1.72
N TYR A 149 -13.91 -16.26 1.56
CA TYR A 149 -13.93 -17.30 2.57
C TYR A 149 -12.57 -18.01 2.64
N GLN A 150 -12.07 -18.29 3.84
CA GLN A 150 -10.74 -18.86 4.04
C GLN A 150 -10.50 -20.22 3.35
N LYS A 151 -11.56 -21.00 3.08
CA LYS A 151 -11.47 -22.27 2.33
C LYS A 151 -11.96 -22.16 0.88
N ALA A 152 -12.26 -20.96 0.40
CA ALA A 152 -12.52 -20.75 -1.02
C ALA A 152 -11.24 -21.06 -1.82
N PRO A 153 -11.37 -21.49 -3.09
CA PRO A 153 -10.21 -21.78 -3.91
C PRO A 153 -9.49 -20.50 -4.30
N VAL A 154 -8.16 -20.58 -4.44
CA VAL A 154 -7.30 -19.45 -4.79
C VAL A 154 -7.68 -18.82 -6.13
N TRP A 155 -8.16 -19.61 -7.10
CA TRP A 155 -8.64 -19.05 -8.37
C TRP A 155 -9.79 -18.06 -8.22
N GLU A 156 -10.66 -18.24 -7.22
CA GLU A 156 -11.77 -17.33 -6.95
C GLU A 156 -11.25 -16.00 -6.40
N ALA A 157 -10.24 -16.04 -5.53
CA ALA A 157 -9.56 -14.84 -5.03
C ALA A 157 -8.92 -14.05 -6.18
N ALA A 158 -8.19 -14.76 -7.06
CA ALA A 158 -7.57 -14.17 -8.24
C ALA A 158 -8.60 -13.56 -9.19
N ASP A 159 -9.73 -14.22 -9.42
CA ASP A 159 -10.81 -13.70 -10.27
C ASP A 159 -11.42 -12.42 -9.70
N GLN A 160 -11.67 -12.38 -8.38
CA GLN A 160 -12.15 -11.16 -7.72
C GLN A 160 -11.13 -10.01 -7.83
N MET A 161 -9.85 -10.27 -7.63
CA MET A 161 -8.79 -9.26 -7.75
C MET A 161 -8.72 -8.66 -9.16
N ILE A 162 -8.80 -9.50 -10.20
CA ILE A 162 -8.82 -9.04 -11.59
C ILE A 162 -10.10 -8.24 -11.87
N LYS A 163 -11.25 -8.80 -11.51
CA LYS A 163 -12.57 -8.24 -11.85
C LYS A 163 -12.83 -6.89 -11.20
N PHE A 164 -12.37 -6.71 -9.96
CA PHE A 164 -12.61 -5.50 -9.18
C PHE A 164 -11.42 -4.57 -9.11
N ASP A 165 -10.34 -4.86 -9.85
CA ASP A 165 -9.15 -4.01 -9.91
C ASP A 165 -8.49 -3.79 -8.53
N ILE A 166 -8.51 -4.82 -7.68
CA ILE A 166 -7.99 -4.77 -6.30
C ILE A 166 -6.84 -5.75 -6.09
N ASP A 167 -5.89 -5.37 -5.24
CA ASP A 167 -4.67 -6.16 -5.02
C ASP A 167 -4.73 -7.03 -3.75
N GLN A 168 -5.80 -6.92 -2.97
CA GLN A 168 -5.95 -7.62 -1.70
C GLN A 168 -7.42 -7.79 -1.30
N LEU A 169 -7.68 -8.81 -0.48
CA LEU A 169 -8.99 -9.14 0.05
C LEU A 169 -8.88 -9.49 1.54
N PRO A 170 -9.76 -8.96 2.40
CA PRO A 170 -9.98 -9.54 3.72
C PRO A 170 -10.52 -10.97 3.60
N VAL A 171 -9.95 -11.85 4.41
CA VAL A 171 -10.32 -13.26 4.50
C VAL A 171 -11.21 -13.45 5.71
N VAL A 172 -12.34 -14.13 5.53
CA VAL A 172 -13.34 -14.37 6.58
C VAL A 172 -13.59 -15.86 6.79
N ASP A 173 -14.06 -16.21 7.99
CA ASP A 173 -14.58 -17.55 8.28
C ASP A 173 -16.07 -17.71 7.90
N HIS A 174 -16.67 -18.82 8.33
CA HIS A 174 -18.06 -19.17 8.06
C HIS A 174 -19.08 -18.34 8.86
N HIS A 175 -18.62 -17.64 9.91
CA HIS A 175 -19.40 -16.68 10.69
C HIS A 175 -19.19 -15.24 10.21
N ASN A 176 -18.55 -15.06 9.04
CA ASN A 176 -18.19 -13.76 8.49
C ASN A 176 -17.26 -12.94 9.40
N LYS A 177 -16.48 -13.62 10.24
CA LYS A 177 -15.46 -12.99 11.09
C LYS A 177 -14.14 -12.91 10.35
N LEU A 178 -13.48 -11.76 10.44
CA LEU A 178 -12.17 -11.53 9.86
C LEU A 178 -11.14 -12.48 10.48
N VAL A 179 -10.47 -13.27 9.64
CA VAL A 179 -9.39 -14.19 10.06
C VAL A 179 -8.03 -13.80 9.51
N GLY A 180 -8.00 -12.95 8.48
CA GLY A 180 -6.76 -12.42 7.94
C GLY A 180 -6.95 -11.63 6.64
N MET A 181 -5.87 -11.53 5.86
CA MET A 181 -5.86 -10.88 4.55
C MET A 181 -5.06 -11.71 3.57
N ILE A 182 -5.51 -11.72 2.31
CA ILE A 182 -4.77 -12.32 1.20
C ILE A 182 -4.45 -11.25 0.17
N THR A 183 -3.21 -11.21 -0.28
CA THR A 183 -2.73 -10.29 -1.32
C THR A 183 -2.49 -11.00 -2.65
N ILE A 184 -2.39 -10.25 -3.75
CA ILE A 184 -1.93 -10.79 -5.04
C ILE A 184 -0.61 -11.54 -4.85
N HIS A 185 0.32 -10.98 -4.08
CA HIS A 185 1.65 -11.56 -3.90
C HIS A 185 1.60 -12.92 -3.19
N ASP A 186 0.69 -13.08 -2.24
CA ASP A 186 0.43 -14.37 -1.58
C ASP A 186 -0.11 -15.41 -2.57
N ILE A 187 -1.08 -15.02 -3.38
CA ILE A 187 -1.73 -15.89 -4.38
C ILE A 187 -0.75 -16.30 -5.48
N LEU A 188 0.17 -15.42 -5.89
CA LEU A 188 1.21 -15.74 -6.86
C LEU A 188 2.12 -16.90 -6.41
N ALA A 189 2.25 -17.14 -5.11
CA ALA A 189 3.00 -18.29 -4.61
C ALA A 189 2.35 -19.64 -4.99
N ALA A 190 1.06 -19.66 -5.33
CA ALA A 190 0.39 -20.85 -5.84
C ALA A 190 0.96 -21.31 -7.19
N ILE A 191 1.44 -20.39 -8.04
CA ILE A 191 2.07 -20.73 -9.32
C ILE A 191 3.35 -21.54 -9.12
N LEU A 192 4.03 -21.41 -7.99
CA LEU A 192 5.25 -22.20 -7.73
C LEU A 192 4.95 -23.68 -7.43
N LYS A 193 3.69 -24.02 -7.14
CA LYS A 193 3.26 -25.39 -6.88
C LYS A 193 2.57 -26.07 -8.09
N HIS A 194 2.23 -25.32 -9.14
CA HIS A 194 1.40 -25.75 -10.28
C HIS A 194 1.94 -25.25 -11.62
#